data_AF-K1ZT74-F1
#
_entry.id   AF-K1ZT74-F1
#
_cell.length_a   1.000
_cell.length_b   1.000
_cell.length_c   1.000
_cell.angle_alpha   90.00
_cell.angle_beta   90.00
_cell.angle_gamma   90.00
#
_symmetry.space_group_name_H-M   'P 1'
#
loop_
_entity.id
_entity.type
_entity.pdbx_description
1 polymer ?
#
loop_
_entity_poly.entity_id
_entity_poly.type
_entity_poly.pdbx_seq_one_letter_code
_entity_poly.pdbx_strand_id
1 'polypeptide(L)'
;MCLIRLYYKYILIIMSIIICVALVWAFQYQSWWRDDVSIWVFDVGQGDAIFIDADVDALVDGGPTNIIIEKLSLILPFWDRSIDLIVNTHPHADHLSGLIDVLSRYQVDQVWTTGQVYQTGASDAFASMSQQINKIVLAGSSIKLQENVTLDVFWPSTSLQGKVLEDPNDGSIVMLLTCFNSRILLTGDLGAKQSELIQAAIGDIDVLKVGHHGSATSLSTEFLEVINPEVAIISVGENDYGHPSTSVLDRLESIGVDTYRTDINGDVRVICSEDGYQVTIYKQQ
;
A
#
# COMPACT_ATOMS: atom_id res chain seq x y z
N MET A 1 50.34 22.96 -33.92
CA MET A 1 49.69 23.35 -32.64
C MET A 1 48.16 23.27 -32.64
N CYS A 2 47.45 23.55 -33.74
CA CYS A 2 45.98 23.55 -33.76
C CYS A 2 45.34 22.15 -33.64
N LEU A 3 45.89 21.14 -34.34
CA LEU A 3 45.37 19.75 -34.34
C LEU A 3 45.49 19.05 -32.97
N ILE A 4 46.58 19.30 -32.24
CA ILE A 4 46.80 18.72 -30.90
C ILE A 4 45.75 19.25 -29.91
N ARG A 5 45.45 20.56 -29.95
CA ARG A 5 44.41 21.16 -29.10
C ARG A 5 43.01 20.63 -29.41
N LEU A 6 42.72 20.32 -30.67
CA LEU A 6 41.45 19.71 -31.07
C LEU A 6 41.34 18.29 -30.50
N TYR A 7 42.40 17.49 -30.63
CA TYR A 7 42.46 16.12 -30.12
C TYR A 7 42.27 16.03 -28.58
N TYR A 8 42.92 16.91 -27.82
CA TYR A 8 42.71 17.00 -26.37
C TYR A 8 41.28 17.39 -25.99
N LYS A 9 40.61 18.26 -26.76
CA LYS A 9 39.19 18.59 -26.52
C LYS A 9 38.29 17.37 -26.67
N TYR A 10 38.46 16.54 -27.70
CA TYR A 10 37.66 15.33 -27.87
C TYR A 10 37.91 14.30 -26.77
N ILE A 11 39.16 14.12 -26.33
CA ILE A 11 39.48 13.24 -25.20
C ILE A 11 38.78 13.71 -23.91
N LEU A 12 38.81 15.01 -23.62
CA LEU A 12 38.14 15.57 -22.45
C LEU A 12 36.61 15.40 -22.52
N ILE A 13 36.01 15.58 -23.69
CA ILE A 13 34.57 15.35 -23.90
C ILE A 13 34.23 13.87 -23.69
N ILE A 14 34.97 12.95 -24.30
CA ILE A 14 34.74 11.51 -24.15
C ILE A 14 34.91 11.09 -22.68
N MET A 15 35.96 11.56 -22.00
CA MET A 15 36.15 11.30 -20.57
C MET A 15 35.00 11.85 -19.73
N SER A 16 34.52 13.06 -20.02
CA SER A 16 33.38 13.64 -19.29
C SER A 16 32.11 12.82 -19.46
N ILE A 17 31.85 12.31 -20.68
CA ILE A 17 30.71 11.42 -20.95
C ILE A 17 30.87 10.11 -20.18
N ILE A 18 32.04 9.48 -20.20
CA ILE A 18 32.31 8.24 -19.46
C ILE A 18 32.12 8.46 -17.95
N ILE A 19 32.60 9.58 -17.41
CA ILE A 19 32.42 9.93 -15.99
C ILE A 19 30.94 10.14 -15.68
N CYS A 20 30.20 10.89 -16.50
CA CYS A 20 28.76 11.08 -16.31
C CYS A 20 28.01 9.73 -16.34
N VAL A 21 28.32 8.86 -17.28
CA VAL A 21 27.72 7.51 -17.36
C VAL A 21 28.09 6.70 -16.13
N ALA A 22 29.37 6.69 -15.71
CA ALA A 22 29.80 5.97 -14.52
C ALA A 22 29.16 6.50 -13.22
N LEU A 23 28.95 7.82 -13.11
CA LEU A 23 28.26 8.42 -11.97
C LEU A 23 26.77 8.07 -11.98
N VAL A 24 26.12 8.03 -13.15
CA VAL A 24 24.74 7.56 -13.29
C VAL A 24 24.63 6.09 -12.88
N TRP A 25 25.58 5.24 -13.30
CA TRP A 25 25.63 3.84 -12.88
C TRP A 25 25.94 3.66 -11.40
N ALA A 26 26.85 4.45 -10.83
CA ALA A 26 27.18 4.38 -9.40
C ALA A 26 26.01 4.85 -8.52
N PHE A 27 25.30 5.90 -8.95
CA PHE A 27 24.09 6.37 -8.28
C PHE A 27 22.97 5.34 -8.37
N GLN A 28 22.72 4.77 -9.56
CA GLN A 28 21.75 3.69 -9.74
C GLN A 28 22.12 2.43 -8.95
N TYR A 29 23.39 2.05 -8.95
CA TYR A 29 23.90 0.95 -8.15
C TYR A 29 23.60 1.21 -6.67
N GLN A 30 23.95 2.39 -6.15
CA GLN A 30 23.70 2.70 -4.74
C GLN A 30 22.22 2.77 -4.36
N SER A 31 21.32 3.15 -5.28
CA SER A 31 19.87 3.01 -5.07
C SER A 31 19.38 1.57 -5.17
N TRP A 32 20.03 0.71 -5.96
CA TRP A 32 19.73 -0.72 -6.06
C TRP A 32 20.24 -1.55 -4.88
N TRP A 33 21.10 -1.01 -4.01
CA TRP A 33 21.61 -1.68 -2.80
C TRP A 33 21.09 -1.09 -1.50
N ARG A 34 20.00 -0.32 -1.55
CA ARG A 34 19.21 -0.13 -0.33
C ARG A 34 18.14 -1.19 -0.34
N ASP A 35 18.25 -2.11 0.60
CA ASP A 35 17.20 -3.09 0.89
C ASP A 35 15.96 -2.43 1.56
N ASP A 36 15.93 -1.09 1.62
CA ASP A 36 14.82 -0.34 2.19
C ASP A 36 13.54 -0.57 1.36
N VAL A 37 12.46 -0.96 2.03
CA VAL A 37 11.13 -1.04 1.43
C VAL A 37 10.33 0.18 1.83
N SER A 38 9.54 0.72 0.90
CA SER A 38 8.70 1.86 1.20
C SER A 38 7.22 1.60 0.97
N ILE A 39 6.42 1.95 1.97
CA ILE A 39 4.98 1.79 1.99
C ILE A 39 4.37 3.18 1.95
N TRP A 40 3.70 3.50 0.86
CA TRP A 40 2.98 4.74 0.66
C TRP A 40 1.51 4.53 0.95
N VAL A 41 0.94 5.29 1.87
CA VAL A 41 -0.51 5.45 2.05
C VAL A 41 -0.87 6.79 1.42
N PHE A 42 -1.50 6.74 0.25
CA PHE A 42 -1.78 7.96 -0.51
C PHE A 42 -3.01 8.69 0.00
N ASP A 43 -2.94 10.01 -0.02
CA ASP A 43 -4.10 10.87 0.03
C ASP A 43 -4.84 10.80 -1.32
N VAL A 44 -5.89 9.98 -1.35
CA VAL A 44 -6.81 9.79 -2.48
C VAL A 44 -8.22 10.30 -2.18
N GLY A 45 -8.36 11.09 -1.10
CA GLY A 45 -9.66 11.46 -0.52
C GLY A 45 -10.25 10.32 0.32
N GLN A 46 -11.56 10.12 0.24
CA GLN A 46 -12.24 9.05 0.95
C GLN A 46 -12.00 7.71 0.24
N GLY A 47 -11.13 6.88 0.80
CA GLY A 47 -10.77 5.56 0.29
C GLY A 47 -9.36 5.14 0.70
N ASP A 48 -8.94 3.96 0.24
CA ASP A 48 -7.58 3.46 0.43
C ASP A 48 -6.87 3.31 -0.91
N ALA A 49 -5.61 3.74 -0.95
CA ALA A 49 -4.66 3.32 -1.96
C ALA A 49 -3.27 3.26 -1.34
N ILE A 50 -2.68 2.08 -1.30
CA ILE A 50 -1.42 1.81 -0.61
C ILE A 50 -0.44 1.14 -1.57
N PHE A 51 0.74 1.71 -1.77
CA PHE A 51 1.77 1.15 -2.63
C PHE A 51 2.98 0.70 -1.82
N ILE A 52 3.37 -0.56 -1.98
CA ILE A 52 4.56 -1.16 -1.37
C ILE A 52 5.60 -1.29 -2.49
N ASP A 53 6.65 -0.49 -2.38
CA ASP A 53 7.81 -0.40 -3.29
C ASP A 53 8.91 -1.33 -2.76
N ALA A 54 9.10 -2.46 -3.46
CA ALA A 54 10.01 -3.56 -3.10
C ALA A 54 10.50 -4.29 -4.37
N ASP A 55 11.27 -5.38 -4.25
CA ASP A 55 11.64 -6.20 -5.43
C ASP A 55 10.41 -6.74 -6.20
N VAL A 56 9.30 -6.96 -5.48
CA VAL A 56 7.98 -7.29 -6.03
C VAL A 56 7.02 -6.20 -5.53
N ASP A 57 6.59 -5.34 -6.43
CA ASP A 57 5.74 -4.19 -6.10
C ASP A 57 4.30 -4.63 -5.86
N ALA A 58 3.68 -4.07 -4.83
CA ALA A 58 2.29 -4.35 -4.50
C ALA A 58 1.45 -3.07 -4.35
N LEU A 59 0.34 -3.01 -5.08
CA LEU A 59 -0.69 -1.99 -4.92
C LEU A 59 -1.90 -2.60 -4.18
N VAL A 60 -2.13 -2.16 -2.95
CA VAL A 60 -3.27 -2.55 -2.12
C VAL A 60 -4.33 -1.44 -2.19
N ASP A 61 -5.44 -1.76 -2.85
CA ASP A 61 -6.51 -0.84 -3.23
C ASP A 61 -6.04 0.34 -4.10
N GLY A 62 -6.99 0.99 -4.78
CA GLY A 62 -6.72 2.02 -5.79
C GLY A 62 -7.42 3.35 -5.54
N GLY A 63 -8.18 3.47 -4.45
CA GLY A 63 -8.95 4.67 -4.17
C GLY A 63 -10.22 4.83 -5.02
N PRO A 64 -10.98 5.90 -4.77
CA PRO A 64 -12.26 6.17 -5.43
C PRO A 64 -12.14 6.64 -6.88
N THR A 65 -10.95 7.11 -7.29
CA THR A 65 -10.75 7.80 -8.57
C THR A 65 -9.43 7.44 -9.23
N ASN A 66 -9.17 7.99 -10.40
CA ASN A 66 -7.93 7.81 -11.15
C ASN A 66 -6.73 8.57 -10.58
N ILE A 67 -6.87 9.27 -9.43
CA ILE A 67 -5.75 9.98 -8.77
C ILE A 67 -4.58 9.05 -8.46
N ILE A 68 -4.83 7.75 -8.25
CA ILE A 68 -3.80 6.73 -8.08
C ILE A 68 -2.80 6.69 -9.23
N ILE A 69 -3.23 6.96 -10.47
CA ILE A 69 -2.33 7.01 -11.64
C ILE A 69 -1.34 8.17 -11.52
N GLU A 70 -1.80 9.32 -11.01
CA GLU A 70 -0.93 10.46 -10.73
C GLU A 70 0.07 10.13 -9.63
N LYS A 71 -0.40 9.55 -8.51
CA LYS A 71 0.45 9.16 -7.38
C LYS A 71 1.54 8.18 -7.79
N LEU A 72 1.18 7.12 -8.53
CA LEU A 72 2.13 6.15 -9.06
C LEU A 72 3.14 6.82 -10.01
N SER A 73 2.71 7.79 -10.83
CA SER A 73 3.60 8.49 -11.75
C SER A 73 4.63 9.40 -11.07
N LEU A 74 4.40 9.78 -9.81
CA LEU A 74 5.33 10.59 -9.02
C LEU A 74 6.43 9.76 -8.35
N ILE A 75 6.17 8.48 -8.08
CA ILE A 75 7.10 7.61 -7.34
C ILE A 75 7.79 6.59 -8.25
N LEU A 76 7.10 6.10 -9.28
CA LEU A 76 7.66 5.14 -10.22
C LEU A 76 8.42 5.86 -11.35
N PRO A 77 9.49 5.25 -11.89
CA PRO A 77 10.14 5.75 -13.08
C PRO A 77 9.15 5.94 -14.23
N PHE A 78 9.32 6.98 -15.05
CA PHE A 78 8.33 7.32 -16.10
C PHE A 78 8.14 6.20 -17.15
N TRP A 79 9.12 5.31 -17.29
CA TRP A 79 9.07 4.16 -18.20
C TRP A 79 8.49 2.91 -17.54
N ASP A 80 8.43 2.87 -16.21
CA ASP A 80 7.90 1.74 -15.49
C ASP A 80 6.37 1.79 -15.54
N ARG A 81 5.81 0.72 -16.08
CA ARG A 81 4.38 0.50 -16.22
C ARG A 81 4.03 -0.92 -15.82
N SER A 82 4.82 -1.52 -14.93
CA SER A 82 4.56 -2.82 -14.31
C SER A 82 4.07 -2.61 -12.88
N ILE A 83 3.19 -3.51 -12.44
CA ILE A 83 2.87 -3.71 -11.02
C ILE A 83 2.77 -5.23 -10.85
N ASP A 84 3.58 -5.82 -9.99
CA ASP A 84 3.62 -7.28 -9.85
C ASP A 84 2.34 -7.81 -9.19
N LEU A 85 1.86 -7.12 -8.16
CA LEU A 85 0.69 -7.51 -7.40
C LEU A 85 -0.29 -6.36 -7.21
N ILE A 86 -1.55 -6.58 -7.57
CA ILE A 86 -2.67 -5.79 -7.05
C ILE A 86 -3.41 -6.61 -5.99
N VAL A 87 -3.76 -5.99 -4.88
CA VAL A 87 -4.71 -6.55 -3.91
C VAL A 87 -5.93 -5.65 -3.87
N ASN A 88 -7.11 -6.21 -4.17
CA ASN A 88 -8.37 -5.55 -3.84
C ASN A 88 -8.90 -6.14 -2.54
N THR A 89 -8.89 -5.35 -1.47
CA THR A 89 -9.30 -5.83 -0.14
C THR A 89 -10.77 -6.20 -0.12
N HIS A 90 -11.62 -5.36 -0.72
CA HIS A 90 -13.05 -5.58 -0.90
C HIS A 90 -13.61 -4.70 -2.05
N PRO A 91 -14.82 -4.96 -2.55
CA PRO A 91 -15.28 -4.46 -3.84
C PRO A 91 -15.97 -3.09 -3.79
N HIS A 92 -15.86 -2.33 -2.69
CA HIS A 92 -16.41 -0.97 -2.62
C HIS A 92 -15.64 -0.01 -3.53
N ALA A 93 -16.34 1.02 -4.02
CA ALA A 93 -15.84 1.89 -5.08
C ALA A 93 -14.63 2.73 -4.64
N ASP A 94 -14.57 3.13 -3.39
CA ASP A 94 -13.48 3.85 -2.74
C ASP A 94 -12.19 3.03 -2.55
N HIS A 95 -12.24 1.74 -2.86
CA HIS A 95 -11.07 0.84 -2.89
C HIS A 95 -10.80 0.31 -4.30
N LEU A 96 -11.85 -0.01 -5.05
CA LEU A 96 -11.78 -0.72 -6.31
C LEU A 96 -11.59 0.19 -7.52
N SER A 97 -12.16 1.40 -7.50
CA SER A 97 -12.41 2.13 -8.76
C SER A 97 -11.12 2.54 -9.46
N GLY A 98 -10.14 3.05 -8.70
CA GLY A 98 -8.83 3.39 -9.25
C GLY A 98 -8.05 2.18 -9.79
N LEU A 99 -8.30 0.97 -9.28
CA LEU A 99 -7.63 -0.24 -9.79
C LEU A 99 -8.05 -0.57 -11.24
N ILE A 100 -9.26 -0.21 -11.66
CA ILE A 100 -9.71 -0.37 -13.05
C ILE A 100 -8.86 0.53 -13.98
N ASP A 101 -8.57 1.75 -13.53
CA ASP A 101 -7.71 2.67 -14.25
C ASP A 101 -6.25 2.18 -14.31
N VAL A 102 -5.79 1.52 -13.25
CA VAL A 102 -4.46 0.90 -13.18
C VAL A 102 -4.36 -0.27 -14.15
N LEU A 103 -5.31 -1.22 -14.11
CA LEU A 103 -5.36 -2.36 -15.04
C LEU A 103 -5.45 -1.93 -16.52
N SER A 104 -5.93 -0.71 -16.78
CA SER A 104 -6.00 -0.15 -18.14
C SER A 104 -4.67 0.47 -18.63
N ARG A 105 -3.72 0.77 -17.73
CA ARG A 105 -2.51 1.55 -18.02
C ARG A 105 -1.20 0.87 -17.64
N TYR A 106 -1.26 -0.08 -16.71
CA TYR A 106 -0.13 -0.86 -16.22
C TYR A 106 -0.30 -2.33 -16.65
N GLN A 107 0.81 -2.97 -16.94
CA GLN A 107 0.89 -4.42 -17.00
C GLN A 107 0.88 -4.94 -15.56
N VAL A 108 -0.04 -5.84 -15.26
CA VAL A 108 -0.22 -6.40 -13.92
C VAL A 108 -0.06 -7.90 -13.99
N ASP A 109 0.83 -8.45 -13.17
CA ASP A 109 1.17 -9.87 -13.23
C ASP A 109 0.15 -10.72 -12.46
N GLN A 110 -0.29 -10.23 -11.29
CA GLN A 110 -1.25 -10.93 -10.46
C GLN A 110 -2.21 -9.99 -9.73
N VAL A 111 -3.45 -10.44 -9.56
CA VAL A 111 -4.48 -9.77 -8.74
C VAL A 111 -4.92 -10.70 -7.61
N TRP A 112 -4.97 -10.20 -6.38
CA TRP A 112 -5.53 -10.88 -5.21
C TRP A 112 -6.91 -10.31 -4.89
N THR A 113 -7.88 -11.19 -4.69
CA THR A 113 -9.23 -10.83 -4.27
C THR A 113 -9.76 -11.83 -3.24
N THR A 114 -10.86 -11.47 -2.59
CA THR A 114 -11.62 -12.37 -1.71
C THR A 114 -12.50 -13.34 -2.51
N GLY A 115 -12.78 -13.01 -3.77
CA GLY A 115 -13.73 -13.71 -4.63
C GLY A 115 -15.21 -13.43 -4.31
N GLN A 116 -15.51 -12.50 -3.40
CA GLN A 116 -16.87 -12.14 -3.07
C GLN A 116 -17.59 -11.46 -4.24
N VAL A 117 -18.90 -11.65 -4.32
CA VAL A 117 -19.75 -11.10 -5.36
C VAL A 117 -20.34 -9.79 -4.88
N TYR A 118 -20.17 -8.74 -5.67
CA TYR A 118 -20.77 -7.42 -5.43
C TYR A 118 -21.26 -6.86 -6.76
N GLN A 119 -22.56 -6.58 -6.85
CA GLN A 119 -23.25 -6.35 -8.12
C GLN A 119 -23.21 -4.86 -8.50
N THR A 120 -22.03 -4.39 -8.91
CA THR A 120 -21.86 -3.03 -9.45
C THR A 120 -21.13 -3.07 -10.77
N GLY A 121 -21.32 -2.05 -11.61
CA GLY A 121 -20.61 -1.94 -12.88
C GLY A 121 -19.09 -1.89 -12.73
N ALA A 122 -18.59 -1.29 -11.64
CA ALA A 122 -17.16 -1.26 -11.32
C ALA A 122 -16.62 -2.65 -10.98
N SER A 123 -17.33 -3.40 -10.12
CA SER A 123 -16.96 -4.77 -9.76
C SER A 123 -16.97 -5.71 -10.96
N ASP A 124 -17.96 -5.60 -11.83
CA ASP A 124 -18.05 -6.40 -13.06
C ASP A 124 -16.91 -6.08 -14.04
N ALA A 125 -16.58 -4.79 -14.19
CA ALA A 125 -15.47 -4.35 -15.04
C ALA A 125 -14.12 -4.86 -14.51
N PHE A 126 -13.86 -4.68 -13.21
CA PHE A 126 -12.64 -5.16 -12.58
C PHE A 126 -12.49 -6.69 -12.67
N ALA A 127 -13.56 -7.45 -12.39
CA ALA A 127 -13.54 -8.90 -12.50
C ALA A 127 -13.27 -9.37 -13.94
N SER A 128 -13.82 -8.67 -14.93
CA SER A 128 -13.59 -8.97 -16.35
C SER A 128 -12.15 -8.70 -16.77
N MET A 129 -11.57 -7.57 -16.33
CA MET A 129 -10.19 -7.20 -16.65
C MET A 129 -9.14 -8.08 -15.96
N SER A 130 -9.42 -8.52 -14.73
CA SER A 130 -8.48 -9.32 -13.93
C SER A 130 -8.66 -10.84 -14.08
N GLN A 131 -9.64 -11.31 -14.86
CA GLN A 131 -10.07 -12.73 -14.87
C GLN A 131 -8.91 -13.74 -15.04
N GLN A 132 -7.92 -13.43 -15.88
CA GLN A 132 -6.82 -14.35 -16.20
C GLN A 132 -5.69 -14.35 -15.16
N ILE A 133 -5.59 -13.30 -14.36
CA ILE A 133 -4.51 -13.06 -13.39
C ILE A 133 -5.03 -13.03 -11.94
N ASN A 134 -6.34 -13.21 -11.74
CA ASN A 134 -6.97 -13.19 -10.44
C ASN A 134 -6.73 -14.48 -9.66
N LYS A 135 -6.27 -14.34 -8.43
CA LYS A 135 -6.14 -15.38 -7.41
C LYS A 135 -7.00 -15.01 -6.21
N ILE A 136 -7.88 -15.93 -5.82
CA ILE A 136 -8.62 -15.79 -4.58
C ILE A 136 -7.72 -16.16 -3.40
N VAL A 137 -7.60 -15.27 -2.44
CA VAL A 137 -6.77 -15.45 -1.24
C VAL A 137 -7.60 -15.53 0.03
N LEU A 138 -7.02 -16.19 1.03
CA LEU A 138 -7.57 -16.36 2.36
C LEU A 138 -6.41 -16.50 3.37
N ALA A 139 -6.74 -16.52 4.66
CA ALA A 139 -5.78 -16.65 5.74
C ALA A 139 -4.75 -17.77 5.49
N GLY A 140 -3.47 -17.46 5.64
CA GLY A 140 -2.35 -18.34 5.34
C GLY A 140 -1.82 -18.25 3.90
N SER A 141 -2.43 -17.44 3.04
CA SER A 141 -1.79 -17.01 1.79
C SER A 141 -0.62 -16.08 2.11
N SER A 142 0.48 -16.20 1.37
CA SER A 142 1.70 -15.43 1.60
C SER A 142 2.44 -15.19 0.29
N ILE A 143 3.15 -14.08 0.21
CA ILE A 143 4.12 -13.77 -0.85
C ILE A 143 5.36 -13.12 -0.23
N LYS A 144 6.54 -13.52 -0.71
CA LYS A 144 7.79 -12.84 -0.40
C LYS A 144 7.93 -11.68 -1.38
N LEU A 145 7.99 -10.45 -0.86
CA LEU A 145 8.16 -9.25 -1.69
C LEU A 145 9.63 -8.96 -1.95
N GLN A 146 10.49 -9.22 -0.97
CA GLN A 146 11.95 -9.06 -1.03
C GLN A 146 12.61 -9.96 0.03
N GLU A 147 13.94 -10.09 0.03
CA GLU A 147 14.64 -10.71 1.17
C GLU A 147 14.24 -10.05 2.50
N ASN A 148 13.88 -10.85 3.50
CA ASN A 148 13.33 -10.41 4.79
C ASN A 148 12.03 -9.57 4.74
N VAL A 149 11.31 -9.57 3.61
CA VAL A 149 10.04 -8.86 3.46
C VAL A 149 8.94 -9.79 2.94
N THR A 150 7.91 -10.03 3.77
CA THR A 150 6.76 -10.89 3.42
C THR A 150 5.44 -10.18 3.63
N LEU A 151 4.47 -10.49 2.78
CA LEU A 151 3.09 -10.04 2.90
C LEU A 151 2.19 -11.26 3.12
N ASP A 152 1.67 -11.38 4.34
CA ASP A 152 0.92 -12.53 4.82
C ASP A 152 -0.55 -12.18 5.03
N VAL A 153 -1.47 -13.01 4.50
CA VAL A 153 -2.91 -12.81 4.64
C VAL A 153 -3.42 -13.46 5.92
N PHE A 154 -4.16 -12.70 6.73
CA PHE A 154 -4.77 -13.14 8.00
C PHE A 154 -6.30 -13.27 7.93
N TRP A 155 -6.95 -12.60 6.98
CA TRP A 155 -8.40 -12.65 6.77
C TRP A 155 -8.73 -12.49 5.28
N PRO A 156 -9.79 -13.10 4.73
CA PRO A 156 -10.80 -13.95 5.39
C PRO A 156 -10.29 -15.34 5.76
N SER A 157 -10.85 -15.94 6.82
CA SER A 157 -10.49 -17.31 7.26
C SER A 157 -11.08 -18.42 6.40
N THR A 158 -12.10 -18.12 5.59
CA THR A 158 -12.71 -19.06 4.65
C THR A 158 -12.91 -18.39 3.30
N SER A 159 -12.95 -19.20 2.22
CA SER A 159 -13.19 -18.67 0.89
C SER A 159 -14.54 -17.95 0.80
N LEU A 160 -14.51 -16.75 0.22
CA LEU A 160 -15.69 -15.94 -0.09
C LEU A 160 -16.10 -16.05 -1.56
N GLN A 161 -15.47 -16.95 -2.32
CA GLN A 161 -15.75 -17.16 -3.74
C GLN A 161 -17.24 -17.35 -4.01
N GLY A 162 -17.82 -16.46 -4.82
CA GLY A 162 -19.22 -16.57 -5.23
C GLY A 162 -20.23 -16.19 -4.14
N LYS A 163 -19.78 -15.73 -2.96
CA LYS A 163 -20.68 -15.33 -1.87
C LYS A 163 -21.02 -13.84 -1.97
N VAL A 164 -22.28 -13.52 -1.70
CA VAL A 164 -22.74 -12.14 -1.43
C VAL A 164 -22.77 -11.98 0.08
N LEU A 165 -22.06 -10.99 0.61
CA LEU A 165 -22.08 -10.65 2.04
C LEU A 165 -23.16 -9.61 2.33
N GLU A 166 -23.64 -9.58 3.57
CA GLU A 166 -24.51 -8.51 4.05
C GLU A 166 -23.75 -7.19 4.13
N ASP A 167 -22.55 -7.22 4.71
CA ASP A 167 -21.57 -6.14 4.65
C ASP A 167 -20.33 -6.61 3.88
N PRO A 168 -20.01 -6.05 2.70
CA PRO A 168 -18.79 -6.38 1.97
C PRO A 168 -17.49 -6.11 2.75
N ASN A 169 -17.52 -5.18 3.71
CA ASN A 169 -16.38 -4.83 4.56
C ASN A 169 -15.94 -6.00 5.45
N ASP A 170 -16.88 -6.85 5.87
CA ASP A 170 -16.61 -8.07 6.64
C ASP A 170 -15.71 -9.05 5.87
N GLY A 171 -15.61 -8.90 4.56
CA GLY A 171 -14.75 -9.70 3.69
C GLY A 171 -13.34 -9.14 3.50
N SER A 172 -13.05 -7.92 3.96
CA SER A 172 -11.80 -7.19 3.67
C SER A 172 -10.55 -8.00 3.90
N ILE A 173 -9.68 -8.14 2.89
CA ILE A 173 -8.40 -8.84 3.07
C ILE A 173 -7.56 -8.10 4.11
N VAL A 174 -7.24 -8.78 5.21
CA VAL A 174 -6.28 -8.27 6.21
C VAL A 174 -4.92 -8.89 5.93
N MET A 175 -3.90 -8.04 5.84
CA MET A 175 -2.53 -8.44 5.55
C MET A 175 -1.57 -7.90 6.60
N LEU A 176 -0.59 -8.70 6.96
CA LEU A 176 0.56 -8.30 7.75
C LEU A 176 1.77 -8.25 6.82
N LEU A 177 2.34 -7.06 6.66
CA LEU A 177 3.64 -6.87 6.04
C LEU A 177 4.70 -7.00 7.14
N THR A 178 5.52 -8.04 7.08
CA THR A 178 6.72 -8.16 7.91
C THR A 178 7.89 -7.65 7.08
N CYS A 179 8.53 -6.57 7.50
CA CYS A 179 9.65 -5.93 6.81
C CYS A 179 10.82 -5.82 7.78
N PHE A 180 11.82 -6.68 7.64
CA PHE A 180 12.91 -6.84 8.60
C PHE A 180 12.40 -7.08 10.02
N ASN A 181 12.60 -6.12 10.92
CA ASN A 181 12.18 -6.17 12.31
C ASN A 181 10.87 -5.41 12.56
N SER A 182 10.24 -4.87 11.51
CA SER A 182 9.01 -4.07 11.61
C SER A 182 7.81 -4.80 11.01
N ARG A 183 6.65 -4.57 11.60
CA ARG A 183 5.38 -5.23 11.28
C ARG A 183 4.31 -4.18 11.03
N ILE A 184 3.74 -4.21 9.84
CA ILE A 184 2.74 -3.24 9.37
C ILE A 184 1.44 -3.99 9.07
N LEU A 185 0.36 -3.65 9.76
CA LEU A 185 -0.95 -4.27 9.54
C LEU A 185 -1.82 -3.42 8.62
N LEU A 186 -2.24 -4.01 7.49
CA LEU A 186 -3.17 -3.44 6.53
C LEU A 186 -4.53 -4.11 6.69
N THR A 187 -5.53 -3.35 7.13
CA THR A 187 -6.83 -3.91 7.55
C THR A 187 -7.96 -3.77 6.53
N GLY A 188 -7.73 -3.03 5.43
CA GLY A 188 -8.81 -2.61 4.53
C GLY A 188 -9.91 -1.92 5.32
N ASP A 189 -11.14 -2.42 5.20
CA ASP A 189 -12.30 -1.92 5.94
C ASP A 189 -12.84 -2.89 6.99
N LEU A 190 -12.02 -3.86 7.41
CA LEU A 190 -12.46 -4.85 8.40
C LEU A 190 -12.83 -4.17 9.73
N GLY A 191 -14.02 -4.49 10.24
CA GLY A 191 -14.50 -3.99 11.52
C GLY A 191 -13.88 -4.70 12.72
N ALA A 192 -13.98 -4.07 13.90
CA ALA A 192 -13.40 -4.55 15.16
C ALA A 192 -13.83 -5.97 15.52
N LYS A 193 -15.10 -6.33 15.26
CA LYS A 193 -15.67 -7.64 15.58
C LYS A 193 -14.90 -8.80 14.92
N GLN A 194 -14.50 -8.64 13.67
CA GLN A 194 -13.73 -9.64 12.93
C GLN A 194 -12.24 -9.54 13.27
N SER A 195 -11.72 -8.33 13.48
CA SER A 195 -10.34 -8.09 13.90
C SER A 195 -10.02 -8.79 15.23
N GLU A 196 -10.95 -8.81 16.18
CA GLU A 196 -10.82 -9.54 17.45
C GLU A 196 -10.63 -11.06 17.28
N LEU A 197 -11.15 -11.64 16.18
CA LEU A 197 -11.00 -13.08 15.91
C LEU A 197 -9.58 -13.45 15.46
N ILE A 198 -8.84 -12.49 14.91
CA ILE A 198 -7.50 -12.69 14.34
C ILE A 198 -6.39 -12.02 15.17
N GLN A 199 -6.74 -11.19 16.15
CA GLN A 199 -5.78 -10.39 16.93
C GLN A 199 -4.67 -11.21 17.58
N ALA A 200 -4.99 -12.37 18.14
CA ALA A 200 -4.00 -13.22 18.79
C ALA A 200 -3.01 -13.86 17.80
N ALA A 201 -3.45 -14.07 16.55
CA ALA A 201 -2.58 -14.57 15.49
C ALA A 201 -1.66 -13.47 14.93
N ILE A 202 -2.15 -12.22 14.90
CA ILE A 202 -1.38 -11.05 14.49
C ILE A 202 -0.34 -10.71 15.58
N GLY A 203 -0.78 -10.53 16.82
CA GLY A 203 0.06 -10.08 17.94
C GLY A 203 0.57 -8.65 17.76
N ASP A 204 1.62 -8.30 18.49
CA ASP A 204 2.25 -6.97 18.51
C ASP A 204 2.75 -6.54 17.12
N ILE A 205 2.47 -5.29 16.74
CA ILE A 205 2.87 -4.65 15.48
C ILE A 205 3.40 -3.24 15.73
N ASP A 206 4.08 -2.66 14.75
CA ASP A 206 4.61 -1.30 14.85
C ASP A 206 3.65 -0.27 14.23
N VAL A 207 3.12 -0.57 13.04
CA VAL A 207 2.30 0.37 12.25
C VAL A 207 0.95 -0.24 11.89
N LEU A 208 -0.12 0.47 12.23
CA LEU A 208 -1.49 0.11 11.88
C LEU A 208 -2.02 1.03 10.77
N LYS A 209 -2.46 0.47 9.63
CA LYS A 209 -3.44 1.15 8.79
C LYS A 209 -4.81 0.92 9.41
N VAL A 210 -5.45 1.98 9.88
CA VAL A 210 -6.74 1.92 10.58
C VAL A 210 -7.86 1.54 9.61
N GLY A 211 -8.68 0.57 10.00
CA GLY A 211 -9.76 0.06 9.17
C GLY A 211 -10.83 1.11 8.89
N HIS A 212 -11.49 1.00 7.73
CA HIS A 212 -12.76 1.69 7.44
C HIS A 212 -12.69 3.19 7.69
N HIS A 213 -11.57 3.77 7.27
CA HIS A 213 -11.24 5.20 7.38
C HIS A 213 -11.40 5.80 8.80
N GLY A 214 -11.35 4.95 9.84
CA GLY A 214 -11.57 5.37 11.23
C GLY A 214 -13.04 5.45 11.64
N SER A 215 -13.92 4.65 11.03
CA SER A 215 -15.32 4.51 11.47
C SER A 215 -15.43 4.10 12.95
N ALA A 216 -16.53 4.45 13.61
CA ALA A 216 -16.72 4.16 15.04
C ALA A 216 -16.65 2.65 15.39
N THR A 217 -16.76 1.78 14.39
CA THR A 217 -16.73 0.32 14.53
C THR A 217 -15.44 -0.31 14.02
N SER A 218 -14.47 0.47 13.54
CA SER A 218 -13.24 -0.09 12.94
C SER A 218 -12.24 -0.61 13.97
N LEU A 219 -12.26 -0.08 15.19
CA LEU A 219 -11.34 -0.46 16.27
C LEU A 219 -12.08 -0.73 17.58
N SER A 220 -11.60 -1.72 18.32
CA SER A 220 -11.94 -1.96 19.73
C SER A 220 -10.70 -1.79 20.61
N THR A 221 -10.92 -1.59 21.91
CA THR A 221 -9.80 -1.47 22.87
C THR A 221 -9.10 -2.81 22.99
N GLU A 222 -9.86 -3.90 23.00
CA GLU A 222 -9.38 -5.27 23.05
C GLU A 222 -8.45 -5.59 21.88
N PHE A 223 -8.76 -5.08 20.69
CA PHE A 223 -7.89 -5.22 19.52
C PHE A 223 -6.59 -4.44 19.71
N LEU A 224 -6.69 -3.14 20.03
CA LEU A 224 -5.53 -2.27 20.19
C LEU A 224 -4.59 -2.71 21.32
N GLU A 225 -5.11 -3.29 22.41
CA GLU A 225 -4.29 -3.83 23.51
C GLU A 225 -3.44 -5.03 23.09
N VAL A 226 -3.91 -5.83 22.12
CA VAL A 226 -3.19 -7.02 21.64
C VAL A 226 -2.17 -6.67 20.57
N ILE A 227 -2.55 -5.80 19.63
CA ILE A 227 -1.66 -5.42 18.53
C ILE A 227 -0.70 -4.28 18.88
N ASN A 228 -1.03 -3.48 19.89
CA ASN A 228 -0.17 -2.48 20.53
C ASN A 228 0.70 -1.65 19.55
N PRO A 229 0.10 -0.99 18.53
CA PRO A 229 0.85 -0.23 17.54
C PRO A 229 1.53 0.99 18.17
N GLU A 230 2.64 1.42 17.58
CA GLU A 230 3.28 2.69 17.90
C GLU A 230 2.73 3.82 17.01
N VAL A 231 2.38 3.48 15.76
CA VAL A 231 1.86 4.40 14.75
C VAL A 231 0.53 3.92 14.19
N ALA A 232 -0.40 4.84 13.98
CA ALA A 232 -1.63 4.61 13.24
C ALA A 232 -1.75 5.55 12.04
N ILE A 233 -2.06 5.01 10.87
CA ILE A 233 -2.32 5.77 9.65
C ILE A 233 -3.78 5.60 9.27
N ILE A 234 -4.49 6.72 9.14
CA ILE A 234 -5.89 6.77 8.72
C ILE A 234 -5.95 7.38 7.31
N SER A 235 -6.23 6.52 6.32
CA SER A 235 -6.56 6.98 4.98
C SER A 235 -8.01 7.47 4.97
N VAL A 236 -8.20 8.77 4.82
CA VAL A 236 -9.48 9.45 4.92
C VAL A 236 -9.45 10.78 4.17
N GLY A 237 -10.60 11.22 3.68
CA GLY A 237 -10.81 12.52 3.04
C GLY A 237 -12.06 13.21 3.55
N GLU A 238 -12.45 14.31 2.92
CA GLU A 238 -13.74 14.96 3.18
C GLU A 238 -14.89 13.96 2.96
N ASN A 239 -15.75 13.81 3.97
CA ASN A 239 -16.85 12.84 3.95
C ASN A 239 -18.02 13.26 4.86
N ASP A 240 -19.20 12.75 4.55
CA ASP A 240 -20.43 12.94 5.34
C ASP A 240 -20.68 11.80 6.36
N TYR A 241 -19.77 10.82 6.46
CA TYR A 241 -19.88 9.67 7.37
C TYR A 241 -19.50 10.01 8.81
N GLY A 242 -18.78 11.13 9.01
CA GLY A 242 -18.19 11.48 10.29
C GLY A 242 -16.89 10.72 10.57
N HIS A 243 -16.17 10.32 9.51
CA HIS A 243 -14.87 9.68 9.60
C HIS A 243 -13.72 10.71 9.57
N PRO A 244 -12.62 10.47 10.30
CA PRO A 244 -12.52 9.48 11.37
C PRO A 244 -13.40 9.90 12.55
N SER A 245 -14.02 8.91 13.21
CA SER A 245 -14.86 9.17 14.37
C SER A 245 -14.03 9.67 15.56
N THR A 246 -14.58 10.57 16.36
CA THR A 246 -13.92 11.06 17.58
C THR A 246 -13.58 9.91 18.52
N SER A 247 -14.45 8.90 18.63
CA SER A 247 -14.20 7.71 19.46
C SER A 247 -12.99 6.89 19.02
N VAL A 248 -12.67 6.86 17.73
CA VAL A 248 -11.46 6.18 17.24
C VAL A 248 -10.21 7.00 17.56
N LEU A 249 -10.27 8.31 17.34
CA LEU A 249 -9.15 9.22 17.66
C LEU A 249 -8.84 9.19 19.16
N ASP A 250 -9.87 9.28 20.01
CA ASP A 250 -9.73 9.26 21.47
C ASP A 250 -9.11 7.93 21.95
N ARG A 251 -9.47 6.79 21.32
CA ARG A 251 -8.88 5.48 21.65
C ARG A 251 -7.38 5.46 21.32
N LEU A 252 -7.00 5.89 20.11
CA LEU A 252 -5.59 5.93 19.69
C LEU A 252 -4.77 6.87 20.59
N GLU A 253 -5.30 8.06 20.88
CA GLU A 253 -4.67 9.02 21.79
C GLU A 253 -4.49 8.45 23.21
N SER A 254 -5.50 7.74 23.72
CA SER A 254 -5.47 7.20 25.10
C SER A 254 -4.37 6.17 25.37
N ILE A 255 -3.88 5.51 24.32
CA ILE A 255 -2.78 4.54 24.38
C ILE A 255 -1.46 5.10 23.85
N GLY A 256 -1.41 6.39 23.49
CA GLY A 256 -0.20 7.08 23.08
C GLY A 256 0.28 6.77 21.66
N VAL A 257 -0.64 6.39 20.75
CA VAL A 257 -0.31 6.10 19.35
C VAL A 257 -0.11 7.38 18.55
N ASP A 258 1.00 7.47 17.83
CA ASP A 258 1.26 8.55 16.87
C ASP A 258 0.34 8.39 15.65
N THR A 259 -0.65 9.28 15.54
CA THR A 259 -1.70 9.17 14.51
C THR A 259 -1.45 10.12 13.33
N TYR A 260 -1.45 9.58 12.13
CA TYR A 260 -1.36 10.30 10.85
C TYR A 260 -2.65 10.16 10.08
N ARG A 261 -3.15 11.25 9.48
CA ARG A 261 -4.34 11.23 8.63
C ARG A 261 -4.01 11.82 7.26
N THR A 262 -4.41 11.14 6.19
CA THR A 262 -4.06 11.59 4.82
C THR A 262 -4.66 12.96 4.48
N ASP A 263 -5.88 13.27 4.96
CA ASP A 263 -6.52 14.58 4.77
C ASP A 263 -5.79 15.76 5.44
N ILE A 264 -5.01 15.50 6.49
CA ILE A 264 -4.24 16.53 7.22
C ILE A 264 -2.77 16.51 6.83
N ASN A 265 -2.21 15.32 6.62
CA ASN A 265 -0.79 15.07 6.47
C ASN A 265 -0.36 14.89 5.00
N GLY A 266 -1.31 14.73 4.07
CA GLY A 266 -1.03 14.34 2.68
C GLY A 266 -0.64 12.87 2.58
N ASP A 267 0.20 12.52 1.62
CA ASP A 267 0.70 11.15 1.49
C ASP A 267 1.58 10.80 2.69
N VAL A 268 1.38 9.63 3.28
CA VAL A 268 2.19 9.13 4.40
C VAL A 268 3.07 8.00 3.89
N ARG A 269 4.38 8.11 4.08
CA ARG A 269 5.35 7.10 3.68
C ARG A 269 5.98 6.48 4.91
N VAL A 270 5.93 5.16 5.01
CA VAL A 270 6.71 4.36 5.95
C VAL A 270 7.87 3.76 5.20
N ILE A 271 9.10 4.00 5.64
CA ILE A 271 10.31 3.38 5.11
C ILE A 271 10.79 2.38 6.14
N CYS A 272 10.90 1.10 5.78
CA CYS A 272 11.39 0.05 6.67
C CYS A 272 12.72 -0.51 6.17
N SER A 273 13.60 -0.83 7.11
CA SER A 273 14.98 -1.29 6.89
C SER A 273 15.42 -2.17 8.07
N GLU A 274 16.66 -2.69 8.04
CA GLU A 274 17.24 -3.42 9.17
C GLU A 274 17.27 -2.62 10.48
N ASP A 275 17.38 -1.29 10.38
CA ASP A 275 17.44 -0.35 11.51
C ASP A 275 16.05 -0.03 12.11
N GLY A 276 14.98 -0.60 11.56
CA GLY A 276 13.58 -0.33 11.94
C GLY A 276 12.85 0.48 10.87
N TYR A 277 11.87 1.28 11.28
CA TYR A 277 11.02 2.05 10.37
C TYR A 277 11.05 3.56 10.66
N GLN A 278 10.73 4.35 9.64
CA GLN A 278 10.58 5.81 9.73
C GLN A 278 9.32 6.25 8.98
N VAL A 279 8.59 7.20 9.56
CA VAL A 279 7.39 7.79 8.96
C VAL A 279 7.69 9.19 8.45
N THR A 280 7.34 9.47 7.20
CA THR A 280 7.48 10.79 6.55
C THR A 280 6.16 11.19 5.92
N ILE A 281 5.83 12.49 5.95
CA ILE A 281 4.60 13.04 5.37
C ILE A 281 4.91 13.92 4.16
N TYR A 282 4.04 13.89 3.15
CA TYR A 282 4.14 14.66 1.92
C TYR A 282 2.84 15.42 1.68
N LYS A 283 2.79 16.66 2.18
CA LYS A 283 1.66 17.55 1.92
C LYS A 283 1.73 18.07 0.48
N GLN A 284 0.67 17.84 -0.28
CA GLN A 284 0.47 18.59 -1.53
C GLN A 284 0.17 20.06 -1.15
N GLN A 285 0.96 20.99 -1.71
CA GLN A 285 0.80 22.44 -1.50
C GLN A 285 -0.38 23.00 -2.28
#